data_AF-A0A9D0ZS14-F1
#
_entry.id   AF-A0A9D0ZS14-F1
#
_cell.length_a   1.000
_cell.length_b   1.000
_cell.length_c   1.000
_cell.angle_alpha   90.00
_cell.angle_beta   90.00
_cell.angle_gamma   90.00
#
_symmetry.space_group_name_H-M   'P 1'
#
loop_
_entity.id
_entity.type
_entity.pdbx_description
1 polymer ?
#
loop_
_entity_poly.entity_id
_entity_poly.type
_entity_poly.pdbx_seq_one_letter_code
_entity_poly.pdbx_strand_id
1 'polypeptide(L)'
;MFLKILVTPCVWVYHFFLALTKPFNKKHKIEKISVTDSLNNLGENIVNAPEKVKKIKEKKRKDNVYKGKVPLEPLRLNFDGEDAKKSDKKLTYQYIAKNSEGKMIKGYFDAFSKVEVNSYLINEGYTVYDIQTNKWIQIMYGQHGTSNIKIKTKDLIFMLAQLSTYLKAGIPLADSIKILVKQFEKKSYKLVLNSIAYDLTTGKSFSEALEKQGKAFPSILINMIKASEMTGELPETLDDMEEYFAETEATRKAMVTAMIYPVIILIIALGVGTFIMLFVVPRFVDIYKTMDGANIPGITLAVLALSDFLQKYILWILVGIVFFLLIFLYLYKNVKSFKTGVQWLVMHTPVFGNVVIYNEVTMFSKTFASLLAHNVFITNSMEILDKVSNNEIYKQLIHNAINNIAKGKSISTAFKDQWAFPIPAYEMIVTGEKTGQLPEMMNKVAAYYQDLHKNAVARIKTFIEPILIILLTVMVGVIVLSIVVPMFNMYSAIQA
;
A
#
# COMPACT_ATOMS: atom_id res chain seq x y z
N MET A 1 -5.97 -22.65 19.49
CA MET A 1 -5.55 -21.38 20.12
C MET A 1 -4.05 -21.12 19.93
N PHE A 2 -3.18 -22.12 20.13
CA PHE A 2 -1.73 -22.04 19.86
C PHE A 2 -1.34 -21.70 18.41
N LEU A 3 -2.11 -22.15 17.41
CA LEU A 3 -1.85 -21.82 16.00
C LEU A 3 -2.08 -20.32 15.67
N LYS A 4 -2.91 -19.61 16.44
CA LYS A 4 -3.15 -18.15 16.26
C LYS A 4 -2.04 -17.28 16.84
N ILE A 5 -1.25 -17.80 17.79
CA ILE A 5 -0.15 -17.06 18.45
C ILE A 5 1.17 -17.20 17.66
N LEU A 6 1.35 -18.31 16.94
CA LEU A 6 2.50 -18.53 16.05
C LEU A 6 2.37 -17.84 14.68
N VAL A 7 1.14 -17.61 14.19
CA VAL A 7 0.89 -17.03 12.86
C VAL A 7 0.79 -15.49 12.89
N THR A 8 0.43 -14.89 14.03
CA THR A 8 0.40 -13.42 14.21
C THR A 8 1.73 -12.69 13.96
N PRO A 9 2.91 -13.19 14.40
CA PRO A 9 4.19 -12.56 14.05
C PRO A 9 4.55 -12.71 12.56
N CYS A 10 4.11 -13.79 11.90
CA CYS A 10 4.32 -13.99 10.46
C CYS A 10 3.54 -12.97 9.62
N VAL A 11 2.31 -12.66 10.04
CA VAL A 11 1.50 -11.57 9.47
C VAL A 11 2.11 -10.20 9.76
N TRP A 12 2.74 -10.01 10.93
CA TRP A 12 3.39 -8.74 11.28
C TRP A 12 4.71 -8.50 10.56
N VAL A 13 5.56 -9.51 10.37
CA VAL A 13 6.79 -9.40 9.56
C VAL A 13 6.42 -9.18 8.09
N TYR A 14 5.40 -9.87 7.59
CA TYR A 14 4.81 -9.60 6.27
C TYR A 14 4.29 -8.16 6.15
N HIS A 15 3.56 -7.66 7.16
CA HIS A 15 3.07 -6.27 7.20
C HIS A 15 4.19 -5.24 7.39
N PHE A 16 5.28 -5.56 8.09
CA PHE A 16 6.45 -4.71 8.31
C PHE A 16 7.27 -4.58 7.03
N PHE A 17 7.51 -5.69 6.32
CA PHE A 17 8.15 -5.69 5.01
C PHE A 17 7.26 -5.04 3.93
N LEU A 18 5.94 -5.23 4.01
CA LEU A 18 4.96 -4.48 3.20
C LEU A 18 4.87 -3.00 3.56
N ALA A 19 5.18 -2.60 4.79
CA ALA A 19 5.21 -1.21 5.22
C ALA A 19 6.47 -0.50 4.73
N LEU A 20 7.61 -1.20 4.66
CA LEU A 20 8.86 -0.69 4.08
C LEU A 20 8.77 -0.49 2.55
N THR A 21 7.89 -1.23 1.87
CA THR A 21 7.70 -1.17 0.39
C THR A 21 6.48 -0.36 -0.05
N LYS A 22 5.69 0.20 0.87
CA LYS A 22 4.50 1.00 0.53
C LYS A 22 4.77 2.50 0.73
N PRO A 23 4.54 3.36 -0.28
CA PRO A 23 4.46 4.79 -0.04
C PRO A 23 3.12 5.11 0.65
N PHE A 24 3.14 5.55 1.91
CA PHE A 24 1.95 6.06 2.59
C PHE A 24 2.28 7.09 3.70
N ASN A 25 1.81 8.33 3.51
CA ASN A 25 1.86 9.38 4.53
C ASN A 25 0.52 10.12 4.79
N LYS A 26 0.51 10.72 5.99
CA LYS A 26 -0.42 11.44 6.91
C LYS A 26 -1.55 12.32 6.33
N LYS A 27 -2.55 12.82 7.10
CA LYS A 27 -2.61 13.34 8.49
C LYS A 27 -3.96 13.02 9.17
N HIS A 28 -4.00 12.97 10.51
CA HIS A 28 -5.15 13.45 11.28
C HIS A 28 -4.70 14.22 12.53
N LYS A 29 -5.39 15.34 12.77
CA LYS A 29 -5.36 16.18 13.97
C LYS A 29 -6.57 15.72 14.79
N ILE A 30 -6.35 15.24 16.01
CA ILE A 30 -7.44 14.81 16.91
C ILE A 30 -7.79 16.02 17.78
N GLU A 31 -9.04 16.47 17.66
CA GLU A 31 -9.62 17.51 18.51
C GLU A 31 -10.34 16.82 19.69
N LYS A 32 -10.08 17.29 20.91
CA LYS A 32 -10.64 16.75 22.15
C LYS A 32 -12.12 17.16 22.24
N ILE A 33 -13.02 16.20 22.42
CA ILE A 33 -14.41 16.45 22.81
C ILE A 33 -14.69 15.70 24.11
N SER A 34 -15.27 16.41 25.08
CA SER A 34 -15.55 16.01 26.46
C SER A 34 -16.52 14.83 26.56
N VAL A 35 -16.10 13.80 27.31
CA VAL A 35 -16.80 12.51 27.51
C VAL A 35 -18.05 12.63 28.39
N THR A 36 -18.28 13.77 29.04
CA THR A 36 -19.34 13.97 30.03
C THR A 36 -20.74 14.18 29.44
N ASP A 37 -20.87 14.76 28.25
CA ASP A 37 -22.18 15.03 27.63
C ASP A 37 -22.77 13.81 26.90
N SER A 38 -21.92 12.82 26.61
CA SER A 38 -22.31 11.58 25.92
C SER A 38 -22.99 10.58 26.85
N LEU A 39 -22.68 10.60 28.15
CA LEU A 39 -23.20 9.65 29.12
C LEU A 39 -24.63 10.00 29.58
N ASN A 40 -24.96 11.29 29.70
CA ASN A 40 -26.32 11.72 30.06
C ASN A 40 -27.34 11.46 28.93
N ASN A 41 -26.92 11.58 27.66
CA ASN A 41 -27.75 11.25 26.49
C ASN A 41 -27.96 9.74 26.28
N LEU A 42 -27.13 8.88 26.87
CA LEU A 42 -27.31 7.42 26.83
C LEU A 42 -28.38 6.96 27.82
N GLY A 43 -28.49 7.61 28.99
CA GLY A 43 -29.51 7.30 30.00
C GLY A 43 -30.94 7.50 29.49
N GLU A 44 -31.24 8.64 28.87
CA GLU A 44 -32.58 8.96 28.35
C GLU A 44 -33.00 8.09 27.16
N ASN A 45 -32.05 7.62 26.35
CA ASN A 45 -32.36 6.79 25.18
C ASN A 45 -32.64 5.32 25.52
N ILE A 46 -32.17 4.83 26.67
CA ILE A 46 -32.42 3.46 27.13
C ILE A 46 -33.83 3.33 27.74
N VAL A 47 -34.29 4.35 28.48
CA VAL A 47 -35.61 4.34 29.13
C VAL A 47 -36.76 4.41 28.09
N ASN A 48 -36.56 5.11 26.98
CA ASN A 48 -37.58 5.29 25.93
C ASN A 48 -37.46 4.30 24.74
N ALA A 49 -36.57 3.31 24.84
CA ALA A 49 -36.35 2.30 23.79
C ALA A 49 -37.61 1.48 23.43
N PRO A 50 -38.45 0.99 24.37
CA PRO A 50 -39.58 0.14 23.99
C PRO A 50 -40.70 0.90 23.27
N GLU A 51 -40.90 2.19 23.57
CA GLU A 51 -41.91 3.03 22.90
C GLU A 51 -41.47 3.45 21.49
N LYS A 52 -40.20 3.84 21.32
CA LYS A 52 -39.64 4.14 19.98
C LYS A 52 -39.67 2.91 19.07
N VAL A 53 -39.39 1.72 19.60
CA VAL A 53 -39.45 0.47 18.83
C VAL A 53 -40.89 0.09 18.43
N LYS A 54 -41.89 0.36 19.27
CA LYS A 54 -43.32 0.20 18.89
C LYS A 54 -43.73 1.17 17.78
N LYS A 55 -43.36 2.46 17.88
CA LYS A 55 -43.62 3.45 16.81
C LYS A 55 -42.90 3.10 15.50
N ILE A 56 -41.69 2.54 15.56
CA ILE A 56 -40.96 2.09 14.36
C ILE A 56 -41.60 0.82 13.76
N LYS A 57 -42.10 -0.11 14.58
CA LYS A 57 -42.83 -1.29 14.10
C LYS A 57 -44.17 -0.93 13.47
N GLU A 58 -44.91 0.02 14.04
CA GLU A 58 -46.17 0.52 13.43
C GLU A 58 -45.92 1.32 12.16
N LYS A 59 -44.86 2.14 12.10
CA LYS A 59 -44.44 2.85 10.89
C LYS A 59 -44.02 1.87 9.78
N LYS A 60 -43.21 0.85 10.10
CA LYS A 60 -42.87 -0.24 9.17
C LYS A 60 -44.08 -1.07 8.73
N ARG A 61 -45.09 -1.24 9.59
CA ARG A 61 -46.34 -1.95 9.27
C ARG A 61 -47.23 -1.12 8.35
N LYS A 62 -47.28 0.21 8.51
CA LYS A 62 -47.93 1.12 7.54
C LYS A 62 -47.16 1.21 6.22
N ASP A 63 -45.82 1.29 6.25
CA ASP A 63 -44.97 1.35 5.05
C ASP A 63 -45.02 0.05 4.22
N ASN A 64 -45.22 -1.11 4.86
CA ASN A 64 -45.39 -2.38 4.15
C ASN A 64 -46.79 -2.59 3.54
N VAL A 65 -47.81 -1.84 3.97
CA VAL A 65 -49.17 -1.90 3.38
C VAL A 65 -49.25 -1.08 2.09
N TYR A 66 -48.33 -0.14 1.85
CA TYR A 66 -48.17 0.58 0.57
C TYR A 66 -47.18 -0.08 -0.40
N LYS A 67 -46.94 -1.39 -0.30
CA LYS A 67 -46.24 -2.21 -1.31
C LYS A 67 -47.21 -2.93 -2.27
N GLY A 68 -48.39 -2.36 -2.50
CA GLY A 68 -49.18 -2.67 -3.68
C GLY A 68 -48.58 -1.94 -4.88
N LYS A 69 -48.32 -2.67 -5.97
CA LYS A 69 -47.83 -2.21 -7.28
C LYS A 69 -48.36 -0.82 -7.70
N VAL A 70 -47.70 0.25 -7.27
CA VAL A 70 -47.75 1.53 -7.99
C VAL A 70 -46.64 1.43 -9.04
N PRO A 71 -46.93 1.59 -10.34
CA PRO A 71 -45.88 1.76 -11.33
C PRO A 71 -45.00 2.90 -10.84
N LEU A 72 -43.70 2.65 -10.61
CA LEU A 72 -42.78 3.74 -10.35
C LEU A 72 -42.86 4.65 -11.58
N GLU A 73 -43.45 5.83 -11.44
CA GLU A 73 -43.53 6.78 -12.54
C GLU A 73 -42.13 7.37 -12.74
N PRO A 74 -41.70 7.60 -13.99
CA PRO A 74 -40.44 8.27 -14.26
C PRO A 74 -40.44 9.65 -13.56
N LEU A 75 -39.36 9.95 -12.86
CA LEU A 75 -39.19 11.17 -12.09
C LEU A 75 -39.35 12.39 -12.99
N ARG A 76 -40.40 13.17 -12.77
CA ARG A 76 -40.62 14.46 -13.43
C ARG A 76 -39.97 15.55 -12.57
N LEU A 77 -38.87 16.11 -13.04
CA LEU A 77 -38.20 17.23 -12.39
C LEU A 77 -38.75 18.56 -12.90
N ASN A 78 -38.86 19.53 -12.00
CA ASN A 78 -39.13 20.91 -12.37
C ASN A 78 -37.82 21.61 -12.74
N PHE A 79 -37.64 21.91 -14.03
CA PHE A 79 -36.43 22.54 -14.58
C PHE A 79 -36.27 24.01 -14.19
N ASP A 80 -37.32 24.65 -13.66
CA ASP A 80 -37.33 26.06 -13.22
C ASP A 80 -37.52 26.19 -11.68
N GLY A 81 -37.56 25.08 -10.95
CA GLY A 81 -37.88 25.01 -9.51
C GLY A 81 -36.70 24.69 -8.58
N GLU A 82 -36.98 24.22 -7.37
CA GLU A 82 -35.94 23.87 -6.38
C GLU A 82 -34.97 22.77 -6.83
N ASP A 83 -35.39 21.88 -7.75
CA ASP A 83 -34.57 20.79 -8.24
C ASP A 83 -33.48 21.26 -9.23
N ALA A 84 -33.66 22.43 -9.83
CA ALA A 84 -32.71 23.08 -10.75
C ALA A 84 -31.67 23.95 -10.03
N LYS A 85 -31.86 24.25 -8.73
CA LYS A 85 -30.88 25.01 -7.94
C LYS A 85 -29.54 24.29 -7.93
N LYS A 86 -28.52 24.95 -8.48
CA LYS A 86 -27.14 24.49 -8.43
C LYS A 86 -26.55 24.79 -7.05
N SER A 87 -25.98 23.78 -6.42
CA SER A 87 -25.16 23.92 -5.22
C SER A 87 -23.78 24.45 -5.60
N ASP A 88 -23.17 25.31 -4.78
CA ASP A 88 -21.80 25.81 -4.99
C ASP A 88 -20.74 24.69 -4.93
N LYS A 89 -21.08 23.57 -4.29
CA LYS A 89 -20.23 22.38 -4.17
C LYS A 89 -20.97 21.16 -4.70
N LYS A 90 -20.25 20.25 -5.38
CA LYS A 90 -20.81 18.95 -5.81
C LYS A 90 -21.36 18.19 -4.60
N LEU A 91 -22.63 17.79 -4.69
CA LEU A 91 -23.29 16.96 -3.70
C LEU A 91 -23.49 15.56 -4.27
N THR A 92 -23.39 14.54 -3.42
CA THR A 92 -23.73 13.17 -3.80
C THR A 92 -25.23 12.97 -3.72
N TYR A 93 -25.79 12.54 -4.83
CA TYR A 93 -27.17 12.13 -4.96
C TYR A 93 -27.23 10.61 -5.06
N GLN A 94 -28.11 10.00 -4.26
CA GLN A 94 -28.51 8.62 -4.44
C GLN A 94 -29.62 8.58 -5.47
N TYR A 95 -29.49 7.71 -6.47
CA TYR A 95 -30.52 7.52 -7.48
C TYR A 95 -30.98 6.06 -7.55
N ILE A 96 -32.25 5.90 -7.94
CA ILE A 96 -32.84 4.62 -8.32
C ILE A 96 -33.30 4.76 -9.76
N ALA A 97 -32.72 3.96 -10.65
CA ALA A 97 -33.04 4.01 -12.07
C ALA A 97 -33.13 2.60 -12.66
N LYS A 98 -33.86 2.43 -13.76
CA LYS A 98 -33.95 1.17 -14.52
C LYS A 98 -33.06 1.25 -15.75
N ASN A 99 -32.21 0.24 -15.93
CA ASN A 99 -31.36 0.13 -17.12
C ASN A 99 -32.19 -0.30 -18.34
N SER A 100 -31.59 -0.24 -19.53
CA SER A 100 -32.18 -0.68 -20.80
C SER A 100 -32.62 -2.15 -20.79
N GLU A 101 -32.01 -3.00 -19.96
CA GLU A 101 -32.36 -4.42 -19.77
C GLU A 101 -33.53 -4.64 -18.78
N GLY A 102 -34.06 -3.55 -18.21
CA GLY A 102 -35.19 -3.57 -17.30
C GLY A 102 -34.89 -3.83 -15.83
N LYS A 103 -33.62 -3.92 -15.44
CA LYS A 103 -33.16 -4.12 -14.07
C LYS A 103 -33.06 -2.80 -13.30
N MET A 104 -33.63 -2.79 -12.09
CA MET A 104 -33.52 -1.67 -11.16
C MET A 104 -32.11 -1.61 -10.57
N ILE A 105 -31.44 -0.47 -10.74
CA ILE A 105 -30.13 -0.17 -10.17
C ILE A 105 -30.24 0.96 -9.14
N LYS A 106 -29.53 0.79 -8.04
CA LYS A 106 -29.35 1.82 -7.02
C LYS A 106 -27.90 2.30 -7.07
N GLY A 107 -27.72 3.58 -7.35
CA GLY A 107 -26.41 4.19 -7.55
C GLY A 107 -26.22 5.47 -6.75
N TYR A 108 -25.01 6.00 -6.82
CA TYR A 108 -24.62 7.29 -6.25
C TYR A 108 -23.92 8.08 -7.35
N PHE A 109 -24.22 9.37 -7.43
CA PHE A 109 -23.70 10.24 -8.46
C PHE A 109 -23.47 11.64 -7.90
N ASP A 110 -22.32 12.23 -8.22
CA ASP A 110 -21.93 13.55 -7.72
C ASP A 110 -22.24 14.61 -8.78
N ALA A 111 -23.13 15.55 -8.45
CA ALA A 111 -23.54 16.61 -9.35
C ALA A 111 -23.77 17.93 -8.59
N PHE A 112 -23.97 19.02 -9.33
CA PHE A 112 -24.31 20.32 -8.76
C PHE A 112 -25.82 20.49 -8.55
N SER A 113 -26.65 19.76 -9.28
CA SER A 113 -28.11 19.79 -9.12
C SER A 113 -28.74 18.42 -9.37
N LYS A 114 -29.99 18.22 -8.93
CA LYS A 114 -30.74 16.99 -9.23
C LYS A 114 -31.05 16.87 -10.72
N VAL A 115 -31.29 18.00 -11.38
CA VAL A 115 -31.51 18.07 -12.83
C VAL A 115 -30.33 17.52 -13.60
N GLU A 116 -29.10 17.86 -13.20
CA GLU A 116 -27.89 17.34 -13.83
C GLU A 116 -27.76 15.82 -13.70
N VAL A 117 -28.10 15.25 -12.54
CA VAL A 117 -28.15 13.79 -12.34
C VAL A 117 -29.17 13.14 -13.26
N ASN A 118 -30.36 13.72 -13.36
CA ASN A 118 -31.44 13.19 -14.17
C ASN A 118 -31.10 13.25 -15.67
N SER A 119 -30.62 14.39 -16.17
CA SER A 119 -30.19 14.56 -17.56
C SER A 119 -29.07 13.59 -17.92
N TYR A 120 -28.08 13.41 -17.04
CA TYR A 120 -27.02 12.43 -17.26
C TYR A 120 -27.57 11.00 -17.36
N LEU A 121 -28.41 10.58 -16.41
CA LEU A 121 -28.96 9.23 -16.40
C LEU A 121 -29.88 8.95 -17.60
N ILE A 122 -30.69 9.92 -18.02
CA ILE A 122 -31.54 9.80 -19.21
C ILE A 122 -30.67 9.66 -20.47
N ASN A 123 -29.62 10.46 -20.62
CA ASN A 123 -28.69 10.36 -21.75
C ASN A 123 -27.97 9.00 -21.79
N GLU A 124 -27.71 8.39 -20.64
CA GLU A 124 -27.14 7.04 -20.53
C GLU A 124 -28.20 5.93 -20.76
N GLY A 125 -29.44 6.27 -21.11
CA GLY A 125 -30.51 5.31 -21.41
C GLY A 125 -31.20 4.72 -20.16
N TYR A 126 -31.06 5.37 -19.00
CA TYR A 126 -31.76 4.95 -17.78
C TYR A 126 -33.09 5.68 -17.61
N THR A 127 -34.11 4.95 -17.13
CA THR A 127 -35.35 5.57 -16.63
C THR A 127 -35.19 5.85 -15.14
N VAL A 128 -35.15 7.12 -14.75
CA VAL A 128 -34.93 7.54 -13.36
C VAL A 128 -36.25 7.58 -12.60
N TYR A 129 -36.30 7.05 -11.38
CA TYR A 129 -37.49 7.04 -10.53
C TYR A 129 -37.36 7.90 -9.28
N ASP A 130 -36.16 7.99 -8.71
CA ASP A 130 -35.94 8.74 -7.47
C ASP A 130 -34.50 9.28 -7.42
N ILE A 131 -34.35 10.51 -6.95
CA ILE A 131 -33.07 11.20 -6.74
C ILE A 131 -33.13 11.92 -5.38
N GLN A 132 -32.31 11.48 -4.43
CA GLN A 132 -32.28 12.02 -3.07
C GLN A 132 -30.86 12.40 -2.65
N THR A 133 -30.72 13.53 -1.94
CA THR A 133 -29.47 13.91 -1.28
C THR A 133 -29.73 14.26 0.18
N ASN A 134 -28.95 13.63 1.07
CA ASN A 134 -29.11 13.77 2.51
C ASN A 134 -27.71 13.94 3.12
N LYS A 135 -27.59 14.62 4.28
CA LYS A 135 -26.31 14.78 4.99
C LYS A 135 -25.57 13.45 5.22
N TRP A 136 -26.29 12.37 5.53
CA TRP A 136 -25.73 11.02 5.66
C TRP A 136 -25.16 10.44 4.36
N ILE A 137 -25.80 10.71 3.22
CA ILE A 137 -25.34 10.25 1.90
C ILE A 137 -24.04 10.99 1.54
N GLN A 138 -23.97 12.30 1.81
CA GLN A 138 -22.76 13.10 1.59
C GLN A 138 -21.59 12.67 2.48
N ILE A 139 -21.84 12.24 3.72
CA ILE A 139 -20.78 11.78 4.61
C ILE A 139 -20.26 10.39 4.20
N MET A 140 -21.16 9.45 3.87
CA MET A 140 -20.77 8.06 3.56
C MET A 140 -20.32 7.85 2.12
N TYR A 141 -20.82 8.64 1.18
CA TYR A 141 -20.63 8.45 -0.26
C TYR A 141 -20.18 9.73 -1.00
N GLY A 142 -19.96 10.84 -0.27
CA GLY A 142 -19.36 12.08 -0.78
C GLY A 142 -17.99 11.91 -1.41
N GLN A 143 -17.54 12.91 -2.17
CA GLN A 143 -16.16 13.04 -2.64
C GLN A 143 -15.10 12.91 -1.51
N HIS A 144 -15.47 13.13 -0.24
CA HIS A 144 -14.58 12.86 0.89
C HIS A 144 -14.31 11.35 1.12
N GLY A 145 -15.17 10.46 0.61
CA GLY A 145 -15.05 9.00 0.69
C GLY A 145 -14.26 8.35 -0.46
N THR A 146 -14.16 8.98 -1.64
CA THR A 146 -13.32 8.48 -2.75
C THR A 146 -11.84 8.83 -2.58
N SER A 147 -11.53 9.89 -1.85
CA SER A 147 -10.16 10.38 -1.60
C SER A 147 -9.21 9.36 -0.96
N ASN A 148 -9.70 8.26 -0.38
CA ASN A 148 -8.89 7.25 0.30
C ASN A 148 -8.88 5.87 -0.39
N ILE A 149 -9.54 5.73 -1.54
CA ILE A 149 -9.53 4.49 -2.30
C ILE A 149 -8.21 4.40 -3.04
N LYS A 150 -7.47 3.30 -2.87
CA LYS A 150 -6.25 2.99 -3.64
C LYS A 150 -6.50 1.76 -4.51
N ILE A 151 -6.30 1.89 -5.82
CA ILE A 151 -6.38 0.75 -6.74
C ILE A 151 -5.13 -0.11 -6.54
N LYS A 152 -5.31 -1.43 -6.44
CA LYS A 152 -4.18 -2.37 -6.34
C LYS A 152 -3.45 -2.40 -7.68
N THR A 153 -2.12 -2.52 -7.66
CA THR A 153 -1.32 -2.50 -8.88
C THR A 153 -1.75 -3.56 -9.91
N LYS A 154 -2.11 -4.78 -9.49
CA LYS A 154 -2.67 -5.81 -10.39
C LYS A 154 -3.94 -5.33 -11.13
N ASP A 155 -4.83 -4.68 -10.39
CA ASP A 155 -6.09 -4.17 -10.93
C ASP A 155 -5.82 -2.94 -11.83
N LEU A 156 -4.77 -2.17 -11.53
CA LEU A 156 -4.30 -1.06 -12.36
C LEU A 156 -3.71 -1.54 -13.69
N ILE A 157 -2.84 -2.55 -13.68
CA ILE A 157 -2.27 -3.18 -14.89
C ILE A 157 -3.41 -3.64 -15.81
N PHE A 158 -4.39 -4.35 -15.27
CA PHE A 158 -5.57 -4.77 -16.03
C PHE A 158 -6.34 -3.59 -16.62
N MET A 159 -6.57 -2.54 -15.84
CA MET A 159 -7.23 -1.32 -16.32
C MET A 159 -6.49 -0.68 -17.50
N LEU A 160 -5.16 -0.55 -17.40
CA LEU A 160 -4.32 0.07 -18.42
C LEU A 160 -4.33 -0.75 -19.71
N ALA A 161 -4.14 -2.08 -19.62
CA ALA A 161 -4.17 -2.99 -20.76
C ALA A 161 -5.50 -2.90 -21.55
N GLN A 162 -6.62 -2.95 -20.83
CA GLN A 162 -7.95 -2.89 -21.44
C GLN A 162 -8.24 -1.51 -22.02
N LEU A 163 -7.84 -0.44 -21.32
CA LEU A 163 -8.04 0.92 -21.82
C LEU A 163 -7.24 1.16 -23.11
N SER A 164 -5.96 0.78 -23.13
CA SER A 164 -5.14 0.82 -24.34
C SER A 164 -5.79 0.06 -25.50
N THR A 165 -6.21 -1.18 -25.24
CA THR A 165 -6.88 -2.02 -26.25
C THR A 165 -8.12 -1.34 -26.85
N TYR A 166 -8.97 -0.73 -26.01
CA TYR A 166 -10.17 -0.04 -26.48
C TYR A 166 -9.87 1.23 -27.27
N LEU A 167 -8.90 2.02 -26.83
CA LEU A 167 -8.50 3.22 -27.56
C LEU A 167 -7.88 2.88 -28.92
N LYS A 168 -7.03 1.84 -29.00
CA LYS A 168 -6.47 1.34 -30.26
C LYS A 168 -7.54 0.78 -31.21
N ALA A 169 -8.63 0.24 -30.66
CA ALA A 169 -9.80 -0.18 -31.44
C ALA A 169 -10.68 0.99 -31.90
N GLY A 170 -10.32 2.24 -31.60
CA GLY A 170 -11.05 3.44 -31.99
C GLY A 170 -12.26 3.76 -31.10
N ILE A 171 -12.40 3.10 -29.94
CA ILE A 171 -13.48 3.40 -28.99
C ILE A 171 -13.14 4.72 -28.27
N PRO A 172 -14.08 5.68 -28.18
CA PRO A 172 -13.85 6.91 -27.43
C PRO A 172 -13.45 6.65 -25.97
N LEU A 173 -12.61 7.52 -25.40
CA LEU A 173 -12.07 7.34 -24.05
C LEU A 173 -13.17 7.25 -22.98
N ALA A 174 -14.17 8.13 -23.05
CA ALA A 174 -15.30 8.13 -22.11
C ALA A 174 -16.04 6.78 -22.13
N ASP A 175 -16.29 6.22 -23.31
CA ASP A 175 -16.98 4.94 -23.47
C ASP A 175 -16.11 3.77 -23.04
N SER A 176 -14.81 3.83 -23.30
CA SER A 176 -13.83 2.83 -22.84
C SER A 176 -13.82 2.71 -21.31
N ILE A 177 -13.87 3.85 -20.60
CA ILE A 177 -13.99 3.85 -19.13
C ILE A 177 -15.34 3.26 -18.68
N LYS A 178 -16.46 3.54 -19.37
CA LYS A 178 -17.77 2.95 -19.05
C LYS A 178 -17.77 1.43 -19.25
N ILE A 179 -17.09 0.92 -20.28
CA ILE A 179 -16.91 -0.52 -20.49
C ILE A 179 -16.12 -1.12 -19.33
N LEU A 180 -15.03 -0.48 -18.90
CA LEU A 180 -14.22 -0.89 -17.75
C LEU A 180 -15.01 -0.95 -16.43
N VAL A 181 -15.91 0.01 -16.18
CA VAL A 181 -16.79 0.00 -14.98
C VAL A 181 -17.57 -1.31 -14.86
N LYS A 182 -17.99 -1.90 -15.99
CA LYS A 182 -18.76 -3.15 -16.00
C LYS A 182 -17.90 -4.36 -15.61
N GLN A 183 -16.61 -4.33 -15.91
CA GLN A 183 -15.68 -5.46 -15.69
C GLN A 183 -15.14 -5.56 -14.27
N PHE A 184 -15.03 -4.44 -13.55
CA PHE A 184 -14.58 -4.49 -12.16
C PHE A 184 -15.68 -5.01 -11.23
N GLU A 185 -15.38 -5.95 -10.33
CA GLU A 185 -16.38 -6.44 -9.37
C GLU A 185 -16.56 -5.49 -8.16
N LYS A 186 -15.47 -4.86 -7.72
CA LYS A 186 -15.44 -4.04 -6.50
C LYS A 186 -16.22 -2.74 -6.68
N LYS A 187 -17.23 -2.53 -5.82
CA LYS A 187 -18.05 -1.30 -5.79
C LYS A 187 -17.22 -0.02 -5.65
N SER A 188 -16.15 -0.06 -4.85
CA SER A 188 -15.24 1.10 -4.66
C SER A 188 -14.56 1.54 -5.96
N TYR A 189 -14.17 0.60 -6.81
CA TYR A 189 -13.54 0.92 -8.09
C TYR A 189 -14.55 1.45 -9.09
N LYS A 190 -15.76 0.87 -9.11
CA LYS A 190 -16.86 1.40 -9.93
C LYS A 190 -17.18 2.86 -9.61
N LEU A 191 -17.15 3.25 -8.34
CA LEU A 191 -17.37 4.65 -7.95
C LEU A 191 -16.31 5.58 -8.53
N VAL A 192 -15.02 5.21 -8.40
CA VAL A 192 -13.90 5.98 -8.96
C VAL A 192 -14.01 6.09 -10.48
N LEU A 193 -14.22 4.96 -11.17
CA LEU A 193 -14.30 4.93 -12.64
C LEU A 193 -15.55 5.64 -13.18
N ASN A 194 -16.69 5.57 -12.50
CA ASN A 194 -17.88 6.35 -12.87
C ASN A 194 -17.65 7.85 -12.72
N SER A 195 -16.94 8.28 -11.67
CA SER A 195 -16.57 9.69 -11.51
C SER A 195 -15.66 10.16 -12.65
N ILE A 196 -14.71 9.31 -13.08
CA ILE A 196 -13.84 9.61 -14.22
C ILE A 196 -14.65 9.67 -15.51
N ALA A 197 -15.51 8.68 -15.77
CA ALA A 197 -16.37 8.65 -16.97
C ALA A 197 -17.22 9.92 -17.07
N TYR A 198 -17.82 10.36 -15.96
CA TYR A 198 -18.59 11.60 -15.93
C TYR A 198 -17.72 12.83 -16.20
N ASP A 199 -16.56 12.95 -15.55
CA ASP A 199 -15.66 14.10 -15.77
C ASP A 199 -15.20 14.17 -17.24
N LEU A 200 -14.92 13.03 -17.88
CA LEU A 200 -14.61 12.93 -19.30
C LEU A 200 -15.81 13.34 -20.20
N THR A 201 -17.02 12.87 -19.90
CA THR A 201 -18.24 13.27 -20.63
C THR A 201 -18.52 14.77 -20.50
N THR A 202 -18.13 15.39 -19.37
CA THR A 202 -18.22 16.85 -19.19
C THR A 202 -17.11 17.65 -19.87
N GLY A 203 -16.19 16.99 -20.60
CA GLY A 203 -15.14 17.63 -21.38
C GLY A 203 -13.85 17.92 -20.61
N LYS A 204 -13.64 17.33 -19.43
CA LYS A 204 -12.35 17.44 -18.72
C LYS A 204 -11.32 16.49 -19.32
N SER A 205 -10.05 16.87 -19.19
CA SER A 205 -8.94 15.97 -19.51
C SER A 205 -8.94 14.74 -18.60
N PHE A 206 -8.45 13.62 -19.13
CA PHE A 206 -8.26 12.38 -18.42
C PHE A 206 -7.27 12.53 -17.26
N SER A 207 -6.17 13.26 -17.46
CA SER A 207 -5.22 13.52 -16.38
C SER A 207 -5.86 14.27 -15.20
N GLU A 208 -6.67 15.30 -15.47
CA GLU A 208 -7.42 16.01 -14.43
C GLU A 208 -8.47 15.12 -13.74
N ALA A 209 -9.16 14.27 -14.52
CA ALA A 209 -10.15 13.34 -13.99
C ALA A 209 -9.49 12.30 -13.05
N LEU A 210 -8.29 11.81 -13.38
CA LEU A 210 -7.51 10.89 -12.53
C LEU A 210 -6.97 11.59 -11.27
N GLU A 211 -6.46 12.82 -11.41
CA GLU A 211 -5.93 13.61 -10.29
C GLU A 211 -6.99 13.89 -9.22
N LYS A 212 -8.23 14.17 -9.65
CA LYS A 212 -9.37 14.37 -8.73
C LYS A 212 -9.70 13.15 -7.86
N GLN A 213 -9.28 11.95 -8.26
CA GLN A 213 -9.49 10.74 -7.47
C GLN A 213 -8.47 10.57 -6.33
N GLY A 214 -7.58 11.54 -6.14
CA GLY A 214 -6.65 11.59 -5.01
C GLY A 214 -5.66 10.43 -5.03
N LYS A 215 -5.78 9.49 -4.10
CA LYS A 215 -4.82 8.38 -3.91
C LYS A 215 -5.14 7.13 -4.73
N ALA A 216 -6.15 7.18 -5.60
CA ALA A 216 -6.54 6.05 -6.43
C ALA A 216 -5.45 5.65 -7.41
N PHE A 217 -4.78 6.65 -8.01
CA PHE A 217 -3.77 6.47 -9.06
C PHE A 217 -2.39 6.96 -8.60
N PRO A 218 -1.31 6.29 -9.03
CA PRO A 218 0.04 6.78 -8.80
C PRO A 218 0.30 8.10 -9.54
N SER A 219 1.11 8.98 -8.95
CA SER A 219 1.47 10.27 -9.55
C SER A 219 2.19 10.14 -10.89
N ILE A 220 3.05 9.13 -11.05
CA ILE A 220 3.74 8.87 -12.32
C ILE A 220 2.74 8.65 -13.45
N LEU A 221 1.70 7.82 -13.24
CA LEU A 221 0.68 7.53 -14.23
C LEU A 221 -0.07 8.81 -14.65
N ILE A 222 -0.47 9.64 -13.68
CA ILE A 222 -1.19 10.89 -13.95
C ILE A 222 -0.34 11.83 -14.81
N ASN A 223 0.95 11.98 -14.49
CA ASN A 223 1.83 12.88 -15.22
C ASN A 223 2.15 12.36 -16.63
N MET A 224 2.31 11.04 -16.81
CA MET A 224 2.51 10.43 -18.12
C MET A 224 1.28 10.64 -19.00
N ILE A 225 0.08 10.39 -18.46
CA ILE A 225 -1.18 10.63 -19.18
C ILE A 225 -1.31 12.11 -19.55
N LYS A 226 -0.97 13.02 -18.64
CA LYS A 226 -1.00 14.46 -18.92
C LYS A 226 -0.10 14.84 -20.10
N ALA A 227 1.09 14.25 -20.19
CA ALA A 227 2.01 14.48 -21.30
C ALA A 227 1.44 13.89 -22.61
N SER A 228 0.95 12.66 -22.56
CA SER A 228 0.41 11.97 -23.73
C SER A 228 -0.88 12.59 -24.27
N GLU A 229 -1.67 13.25 -23.42
CA GLU A 229 -2.83 14.03 -23.86
C GLU A 229 -2.44 15.24 -24.70
N MET A 230 -1.25 15.82 -24.47
CA MET A 230 -0.74 16.93 -25.27
C MET A 230 -0.13 16.45 -26.59
N THR A 231 0.46 15.24 -26.61
CA THR A 231 1.11 14.67 -27.81
C THR A 231 0.17 13.81 -28.67
N GLY A 232 -0.97 13.37 -28.12
CA GLY A 232 -1.93 12.50 -28.80
C GLY A 232 -1.59 11.00 -28.73
N GLU A 233 -0.55 10.61 -27.98
CA GLU A 233 0.00 9.24 -27.91
C GLU A 233 -0.50 8.48 -26.66
N LEU A 234 -1.77 8.73 -26.28
CA LEU A 234 -2.37 8.14 -25.09
C LEU A 234 -2.37 6.59 -25.13
N PRO A 235 -2.74 5.92 -26.25
CA PRO A 235 -2.74 4.46 -26.29
C PRO A 235 -1.35 3.84 -26.04
N GLU A 236 -0.31 4.39 -26.66
CA GLU A 236 1.08 3.95 -26.51
C GLU A 236 1.57 4.18 -25.07
N THR A 237 1.24 5.33 -24.49
CA THR A 237 1.59 5.65 -23.10
C THR A 237 0.92 4.70 -22.11
N LEU A 238 -0.32 4.26 -22.38
CA LEU A 238 -1.01 3.29 -21.52
C LEU A 238 -0.34 1.92 -21.55
N ASP A 239 0.16 1.47 -22.71
CA ASP A 239 0.95 0.23 -22.82
C ASP A 239 2.26 0.33 -22.05
N ASP A 240 2.99 1.43 -22.21
CA ASP A 240 4.26 1.64 -21.48
C ASP A 240 4.04 1.64 -19.97
N MET A 241 2.94 2.24 -19.50
CA MET A 241 2.58 2.23 -18.08
C MET A 241 2.13 0.85 -17.60
N GLU A 242 1.43 0.09 -18.45
CA GLU A 242 1.04 -1.29 -18.18
C GLU A 242 2.29 -2.16 -17.97
N GLU A 243 3.23 -2.12 -18.91
CA GLU A 243 4.51 -2.82 -18.83
C GLU A 243 5.32 -2.38 -17.60
N TYR A 244 5.43 -1.06 -17.37
CA TYR A 244 6.13 -0.51 -16.20
C TYR A 244 5.58 -1.08 -14.88
N PHE A 245 4.26 -1.07 -14.69
CA PHE A 245 3.64 -1.59 -13.47
C PHE A 245 3.69 -3.12 -13.40
N ALA A 246 3.56 -3.82 -14.53
CA ALA A 246 3.67 -5.27 -14.61
C ALA A 246 5.05 -5.77 -14.15
N GLU A 247 6.12 -5.15 -14.66
CA GLU A 247 7.48 -5.47 -14.26
C GLU A 247 7.78 -5.11 -12.80
N THR A 248 7.28 -3.96 -12.34
CA THR A 248 7.44 -3.52 -10.95
C THR A 248 6.76 -4.52 -9.99
N GLU A 249 5.56 -5.00 -10.33
CA GLU A 249 4.87 -6.02 -9.55
C GLU A 249 5.53 -7.39 -9.65
N ALA A 250 6.07 -7.77 -10.81
CA ALA A 250 6.82 -9.02 -10.96
C ALA A 250 8.06 -9.03 -10.05
N THR A 251 8.84 -7.94 -10.07
CA THR A 251 10.03 -7.76 -9.24
C THR A 251 9.67 -7.78 -7.75
N ARG A 252 8.62 -7.04 -7.37
CA ARG A 252 8.11 -7.03 -6.00
C ARG A 252 7.65 -8.41 -5.54
N LYS A 253 6.93 -9.16 -6.39
CA LYS A 253 6.50 -10.52 -6.08
C LYS A 253 7.70 -11.46 -5.92
N ALA A 254 8.69 -11.38 -6.80
CA ALA A 254 9.91 -12.17 -6.69
C ALA A 254 10.63 -11.91 -5.35
N MET A 255 10.75 -10.63 -4.96
CA MET A 255 11.33 -10.24 -3.67
C MET A 255 10.53 -10.79 -2.49
N VAL A 256 9.19 -10.64 -2.50
CA VAL A 256 8.33 -11.16 -1.44
C VAL A 256 8.45 -12.69 -1.33
N THR A 257 8.39 -13.40 -2.46
CA THR A 257 8.52 -14.86 -2.50
C THR A 257 9.88 -15.32 -1.98
N ALA A 258 10.97 -14.62 -2.31
CA ALA A 258 12.30 -14.94 -1.81
C ALA A 258 12.42 -14.79 -0.28
N MET A 259 11.69 -13.84 0.32
CA MET A 259 11.71 -13.58 1.77
C MET A 259 10.75 -14.46 2.59
N ILE A 260 9.71 -15.03 1.98
CA ILE A 260 8.72 -15.84 2.71
C ILE A 260 9.37 -17.05 3.38
N TYR A 261 10.22 -17.78 2.67
CA TYR A 261 10.84 -19.02 3.19
C TYR A 261 11.72 -18.77 4.43
N PRO A 262 12.70 -17.84 4.40
CA PRO A 262 13.49 -17.50 5.58
C PRO A 262 12.65 -17.09 6.81
N VAL A 263 11.62 -16.29 6.59
CA VAL A 263 10.77 -15.78 7.67
C VAL A 263 9.98 -16.91 8.33
N ILE A 264 9.43 -17.84 7.54
CA ILE A 264 8.69 -18.99 8.08
C ILE A 264 9.61 -19.86 8.95
N ILE A 265 10.81 -20.20 8.44
CA ILE A 265 11.77 -21.02 9.20
C ILE A 265 12.19 -20.34 10.48
N LEU A 266 12.51 -19.04 10.43
CA LEU A 266 12.92 -18.28 11.61
C LEU A 266 11.81 -18.23 12.67
N ILE A 267 10.55 -18.09 12.28
CA ILE A 267 9.42 -18.10 13.21
C ILE A 267 9.25 -19.48 13.86
N ILE A 268 9.34 -20.56 13.08
CA ILE A 268 9.26 -21.93 13.61
C ILE A 268 10.44 -22.20 14.55
N ALA A 269 11.66 -21.82 14.14
CA ALA A 269 12.88 -21.96 14.92
C ALA A 269 12.76 -21.28 16.28
N LEU A 270 12.42 -19.99 16.29
CA LEU A 270 12.23 -19.22 17.52
C LEU A 270 11.06 -19.76 18.35
N GLY A 271 9.98 -20.22 17.72
CA GLY A 271 8.84 -20.82 18.39
C GLY A 271 9.21 -22.11 19.12
N VAL A 272 9.90 -23.03 18.45
CA VAL A 272 10.39 -24.29 19.03
C VAL A 272 11.44 -24.02 20.10
N GLY A 273 12.43 -23.15 19.84
CA GLY A 273 13.45 -22.78 20.82
C GLY A 273 12.84 -22.18 22.09
N THR A 274 11.88 -21.28 21.95
CA THR A 274 11.13 -20.69 23.09
C THR A 274 10.31 -21.76 23.81
N PHE A 275 9.65 -22.67 23.10
CA PHE A 275 8.89 -23.76 23.72
C PHE A 275 9.79 -24.67 24.56
N ILE A 276 10.95 -25.08 24.03
CA ILE A 276 11.90 -25.92 24.76
C ILE A 276 12.43 -25.17 25.98
N MET A 277 12.78 -23.88 25.84
CA MET A 277 13.24 -23.04 26.96
C MET A 277 12.19 -22.88 28.06
N LEU A 278 10.91 -22.71 27.73
CA LEU A 278 9.86 -22.44 28.73
C LEU A 278 9.29 -23.70 29.39
N PHE A 279 9.27 -24.84 28.68
CA PHE A 279 8.59 -26.04 29.17
C PHE A 279 9.52 -27.23 29.43
N VAL A 280 10.55 -27.40 28.60
CA VAL A 280 11.41 -28.59 28.68
C VAL A 280 12.57 -28.34 29.65
N VAL A 281 13.31 -27.24 29.45
CA VAL A 281 14.45 -26.88 30.30
C VAL A 281 14.10 -26.83 31.80
N PRO A 282 12.98 -26.22 32.24
CA PRO A 282 12.66 -26.11 33.66
C PRO A 282 12.35 -27.45 34.31
N ARG A 283 11.76 -28.39 33.56
CA ARG A 283 11.50 -29.75 34.08
C ARG A 283 12.80 -30.49 34.41
N PHE A 284 13.87 -30.23 33.66
CA PHE A 284 15.20 -30.76 33.97
C PHE A 284 15.82 -30.07 35.19
N VAL A 285 15.54 -28.78 35.41
CA VAL A 285 15.96 -28.07 36.64
C VAL A 285 15.41 -28.74 37.89
N ASP A 286 14.13 -29.10 37.89
CA ASP A 286 13.50 -29.73 39.05
C ASP A 286 14.16 -31.08 39.38
N ILE A 287 14.64 -31.81 38.36
CA ILE A 287 15.40 -33.05 38.52
C ILE A 287 16.80 -32.78 39.06
N TYR A 288 17.46 -31.69 38.64
CA TYR A 288 18.81 -31.37 39.10
C TYR A 288 18.83 -30.76 40.51
N LYS A 289 17.77 -30.06 40.93
CA LYS A 289 17.65 -29.47 42.28
C LYS A 289 17.48 -30.52 43.38
N THR A 290 16.98 -31.71 43.06
CA THR A 290 16.81 -32.79 44.05
C THR A 290 18.10 -33.59 44.28
N MET A 291 19.16 -33.31 43.52
CA MET A 291 20.45 -33.98 43.61
C MET A 291 21.51 -33.02 44.14
N ASP A 292 21.54 -32.86 45.46
CA ASP A 292 22.56 -32.07 46.17
C ASP A 292 23.97 -32.62 45.87
N GLY A 293 24.79 -31.84 45.15
CA GLY A 293 26.22 -32.11 44.97
C GLY A 293 26.71 -32.33 43.54
N ALA A 294 25.84 -32.38 42.53
CA ALA A 294 26.29 -32.45 41.14
C ALA A 294 26.76 -31.08 40.63
N ASN A 295 28.03 -30.97 40.24
CA ASN A 295 28.57 -29.76 39.58
C ASN A 295 27.85 -29.54 38.25
N ILE A 296 26.87 -28.62 38.23
CA ILE A 296 26.14 -28.24 37.03
C ILE A 296 27.11 -27.50 36.08
N PRO A 297 27.30 -27.95 34.84
CA PRO A 297 28.12 -27.27 33.85
C PRO A 297 27.68 -25.81 33.61
N GLY A 298 28.64 -24.91 33.37
CA GLY A 298 28.36 -23.49 33.15
C GLY A 298 27.42 -23.21 31.95
N ILE A 299 27.46 -24.05 30.91
CA ILE A 299 26.55 -23.96 29.76
C ILE A 299 25.10 -24.20 30.20
N THR A 300 24.87 -25.18 31.07
CA THR A 300 23.55 -25.47 31.63
C THR A 300 23.07 -24.31 32.49
N LEU A 301 23.90 -23.79 33.41
CA LEU A 301 23.55 -22.63 34.23
C LEU A 301 23.16 -21.39 33.40
N ALA A 302 23.87 -21.11 32.30
CA ALA A 302 23.54 -20.02 31.39
C ALA A 302 22.17 -20.21 30.71
N VAL A 303 21.86 -21.44 30.27
CA VAL A 303 20.57 -21.76 29.66
C VAL A 303 19.42 -21.69 30.69
N LEU A 304 19.66 -22.12 31.94
CA LEU A 304 18.69 -21.99 33.02
C LEU A 304 18.39 -20.52 33.35
N ALA A 305 19.44 -19.69 33.49
CA ALA A 305 19.28 -18.26 33.73
C ALA A 305 18.50 -17.56 32.61
N LEU A 306 18.77 -17.92 31.35
CA LEU A 306 18.01 -17.43 30.20
C LEU A 306 16.57 -17.93 30.19
N SER A 307 16.31 -19.19 30.56
CA SER A 307 14.96 -19.74 30.69
C SER A 307 14.16 -19.01 31.76
N ASP A 308 14.73 -18.81 32.95
CA ASP A 308 14.08 -18.09 34.06
C ASP A 308 13.79 -16.63 33.68
N PHE A 309 14.74 -15.96 33.01
CA PHE A 309 14.54 -14.62 32.46
C PHE A 309 13.39 -14.59 31.44
N LEU A 310 13.37 -15.54 30.50
CA LEU A 310 12.30 -15.63 29.52
C LEU A 310 10.95 -15.90 30.20
N GLN A 311 10.83 -16.88 31.11
CA GLN A 311 9.56 -17.16 31.79
C GLN A 311 9.00 -15.93 32.51
N LYS A 312 9.85 -15.19 33.22
CA LYS A 312 9.45 -14.01 33.99
C LYS A 312 9.09 -12.81 33.10
N TYR A 313 9.84 -12.60 32.02
CA TYR A 313 9.74 -11.38 31.22
C TYR A 313 9.15 -11.57 29.82
N ILE A 314 8.71 -12.77 29.40
CA ILE A 314 8.23 -13.01 28.02
C ILE A 314 7.10 -12.05 27.62
N LEU A 315 6.16 -11.77 28.52
CA LEU A 315 5.08 -10.81 28.27
C LEU A 315 5.63 -9.38 28.11
N TRP A 316 6.55 -8.96 28.97
CA TRP A 316 7.20 -7.64 28.91
C TRP A 316 8.08 -7.48 27.67
N ILE A 317 8.79 -8.54 27.26
CA ILE A 317 9.59 -8.59 26.03
C ILE A 317 8.67 -8.45 24.81
N LEU A 318 7.55 -9.17 24.77
CA LEU A 318 6.60 -9.09 23.66
C LEU A 318 5.99 -7.69 23.56
N VAL A 319 5.55 -7.10 24.68
CA VAL A 319 5.06 -5.71 24.73
C VAL A 319 6.16 -4.72 24.31
N GLY A 320 7.39 -4.92 24.78
CA GLY A 320 8.55 -4.09 24.42
C GLY A 320 8.87 -4.13 22.93
N ILE A 321 8.84 -5.31 22.31
CA ILE A 321 9.04 -5.48 20.86
C ILE A 321 7.95 -4.75 20.07
N VAL A 322 6.67 -4.93 20.45
CA VAL A 322 5.56 -4.26 19.77
C VAL A 322 5.67 -2.74 19.91
N PHE A 323 5.99 -2.25 21.11
CA PHE A 323 6.14 -0.82 21.37
C PHE A 323 7.33 -0.22 20.60
N PHE A 324 8.49 -0.89 20.61
CA PHE A 324 9.66 -0.51 19.83
C PHE A 324 9.34 -0.42 18.34
N LEU A 325 8.63 -1.42 17.80
CA LEU A 325 8.27 -1.47 16.38
C LEU A 325 7.29 -0.35 16.00
N LEU A 326 6.32 -0.03 16.87
CA LEU A 326 5.42 1.12 16.67
C LEU A 326 6.16 2.45 16.70
N ILE A 327 7.07 2.65 17.65
CA ILE A 327 7.92 3.85 17.75
C ILE A 327 8.79 3.97 16.50
N PHE A 328 9.46 2.89 16.11
CA PHE A 328 10.31 2.85 14.93
C PHE A 328 9.53 3.22 13.67
N LEU A 329 8.35 2.63 13.45
CA LEU A 329 7.47 2.98 12.32
C LEU A 329 7.01 4.43 12.39
N TYR A 330 6.69 4.94 13.58
CA TYR A 330 6.27 6.32 13.76
C TYR A 330 7.42 7.30 13.42
N LEU A 331 8.63 7.07 13.94
CA LEU A 331 9.80 7.91 13.65
C LEU A 331 10.17 7.84 12.18
N TYR A 332 10.23 6.64 11.58
CA TYR A 332 10.55 6.45 10.17
C TYR A 332 9.59 7.18 9.24
N LYS A 333 8.31 7.28 9.63
CA LYS A 333 7.28 7.96 8.84
C LYS A 333 7.28 9.48 9.01
N ASN A 334 7.61 9.96 10.21
CA ASN A 334 7.37 11.35 10.60
C ASN A 334 8.62 12.23 10.63
N VAL A 335 9.79 11.62 10.82
CA VAL A 335 11.05 12.34 11.02
C VAL A 335 11.95 12.07 9.83
N LYS A 336 12.11 13.08 8.96
CA LYS A 336 12.92 13.00 7.75
C LYS A 336 14.37 12.62 8.06
N SER A 337 14.99 13.24 9.07
CA SER A 337 16.38 12.96 9.47
C SER A 337 16.57 11.52 9.93
N PHE A 338 15.62 10.96 10.68
CA PHE A 338 15.66 9.56 11.11
C PHE A 338 15.54 8.61 9.91
N LYS A 339 14.60 8.90 9.01
CA LYS A 339 14.44 8.15 7.75
C LYS A 339 15.73 8.15 6.92
N THR A 340 16.36 9.31 6.74
CA THR A 340 17.65 9.43 6.02
C THR A 340 18.77 8.65 6.72
N GLY A 341 18.88 8.71 8.04
CA GLY A 341 19.88 7.96 8.79
C GLY A 341 19.70 6.44 8.66
N VAL A 342 18.47 5.95 8.74
CA VAL A 342 18.15 4.53 8.51
C VAL A 342 18.47 4.12 7.07
N GLN A 343 18.07 4.92 6.09
CA GLN A 343 18.34 4.64 4.68
C GLN A 343 19.85 4.61 4.39
N TRP A 344 20.60 5.55 4.95
CA TRP A 344 22.06 5.60 4.84
C TRP A 344 22.70 4.33 5.44
N LEU A 345 22.27 3.91 6.63
CA LEU A 345 22.78 2.71 7.30
C LEU A 345 22.50 1.45 6.47
N VAL A 346 21.26 1.28 6.00
CA VAL A 346 20.89 0.13 5.15
C VAL A 346 21.70 0.11 3.85
N MET A 347 21.92 1.27 3.24
CA MET A 347 22.71 1.37 2.01
C MET A 347 24.21 1.07 2.19
N HIS A 348 24.74 1.17 3.40
CA HIS A 348 26.14 0.83 3.73
C HIS A 348 26.32 -0.61 4.22
N THR A 349 25.24 -1.32 4.53
CA THR A 349 25.36 -2.72 4.95
C THR A 349 25.73 -3.60 3.76
N PRO A 350 26.73 -4.49 3.91
CA PRO A 350 27.07 -5.44 2.86
C PRO A 350 25.86 -6.32 2.56
N VAL A 351 25.70 -6.73 1.29
CA VAL A 351 24.54 -7.46 0.76
C VAL A 351 23.30 -6.58 0.51
N PHE A 352 22.76 -5.90 1.52
CA PHE A 352 21.52 -5.11 1.36
C PHE A 352 21.74 -3.76 0.66
N GLY A 353 22.93 -3.17 0.78
CA GLY A 353 23.22 -1.86 0.21
C GLY A 353 23.06 -1.82 -1.31
N ASN A 354 23.65 -2.80 -2.00
CA ASN A 354 23.55 -2.95 -3.44
C ASN A 354 22.10 -3.15 -3.90
N VAL A 355 21.27 -3.85 -3.11
CA VAL A 355 19.86 -4.09 -3.46
C VAL A 355 19.10 -2.76 -3.51
N VAL A 356 19.32 -1.89 -2.52
CA VAL A 356 18.68 -0.58 -2.46
C VAL A 356 19.22 0.36 -3.53
N ILE A 357 20.55 0.43 -3.70
CA ILE A 357 21.18 1.27 -4.72
C ILE A 357 20.69 0.88 -6.11
N TYR A 358 20.77 -0.40 -6.48
CA TYR A 358 20.34 -0.85 -7.81
C TYR A 358 18.85 -0.62 -8.03
N ASN A 359 18.01 -0.80 -7.01
CA ASN A 359 16.58 -0.49 -7.11
C ASN A 359 16.32 1.00 -7.38
N GLU A 360 16.99 1.90 -6.66
CA GLU A 360 16.80 3.34 -6.85
C GLU A 360 17.38 3.82 -8.19
N VAL A 361 18.53 3.30 -8.64
CA VAL A 361 19.07 3.58 -9.99
C VAL A 361 18.12 3.09 -11.07
N THR A 362 17.62 1.85 -10.97
CA THR A 362 16.64 1.31 -11.93
C THR A 362 15.39 2.17 -11.97
N MET A 363 14.81 2.51 -10.82
CA MET A 363 13.61 3.35 -10.76
C MET A 363 13.88 4.73 -11.37
N PHE A 364 14.97 5.39 -10.96
CA PHE A 364 15.36 6.69 -11.49
C PHE A 364 15.53 6.64 -13.01
N SER A 365 16.38 5.75 -13.52
CA SER A 365 16.71 5.68 -14.94
C SER A 365 15.53 5.22 -15.78
N LYS A 366 14.72 4.27 -15.32
CA LYS A 366 13.54 3.79 -16.07
C LYS A 366 12.49 4.88 -16.17
N THR A 367 12.16 5.52 -15.05
CA THR A 367 11.18 6.61 -15.02
C THR A 367 11.69 7.80 -15.84
N PHE A 368 12.98 8.14 -15.74
CA PHE A 368 13.55 9.23 -16.52
C PHE A 368 13.55 8.92 -18.02
N ALA A 369 13.95 7.72 -18.42
CA ALA A 369 13.92 7.29 -19.83
C ALA A 369 12.51 7.36 -20.42
N SER A 370 11.52 6.83 -19.69
CA SER A 370 10.11 6.83 -20.11
C SER A 370 9.57 8.26 -20.25
N LEU A 371 9.80 9.14 -19.27
CA LEU A 371 9.37 10.53 -19.35
C LEU A 371 9.98 11.26 -20.55
N LEU A 372 11.27 11.07 -20.81
CA LEU A 372 11.94 11.71 -21.94
C LEU A 372 11.54 11.12 -23.30
N ALA A 373 11.25 9.82 -23.37
CA ALA A 373 10.76 9.17 -24.60
C ALA A 373 9.40 9.75 -25.04
N HIS A 374 8.58 10.16 -24.07
CA HIS A 374 7.29 10.84 -24.27
C HIS A 374 7.41 12.37 -24.34
N ASN A 375 8.60 12.88 -24.69
CA ASN A 375 8.87 14.31 -24.89
C ASN A 375 8.55 15.21 -23.67
N VAL A 376 8.56 14.67 -22.45
CA VAL A 376 8.41 15.48 -21.24
C VAL A 376 9.67 16.30 -21.00
N PHE A 377 9.50 17.62 -20.86
CA PHE A 377 10.61 18.53 -20.55
C PHE A 377 11.44 18.05 -19.36
N ILE A 378 12.76 18.11 -19.49
CA ILE A 378 13.69 17.54 -18.50
C ILE A 378 13.48 18.12 -17.09
N THR A 379 13.14 19.41 -16.98
CA THR A 379 12.77 20.06 -15.71
C THR A 379 11.58 19.39 -15.04
N ASN A 380 10.49 19.19 -15.80
CA ASN A 380 9.27 18.53 -15.31
C ASN A 380 9.55 17.07 -14.99
N SER A 381 10.37 16.40 -15.81
CA SER A 381 10.78 15.01 -15.58
C SER A 381 11.49 14.85 -14.24
N MET A 382 12.38 15.78 -13.87
CA MET A 382 13.06 15.77 -12.58
C MET A 382 12.12 16.04 -11.39
N GLU A 383 11.15 16.95 -11.54
CA GLU A 383 10.14 17.18 -10.49
C GLU A 383 9.24 15.95 -10.27
N ILE A 384 8.91 15.23 -11.35
CA ILE A 384 8.16 13.97 -11.26
C ILE A 384 9.00 12.91 -10.56
N LEU A 385 10.30 12.80 -10.89
CA LEU A 385 11.23 11.88 -10.23
C LEU A 385 11.34 12.13 -8.72
N ASP A 386 11.38 13.39 -8.26
CA ASP A 386 11.39 13.70 -6.82
C ASP A 386 10.12 13.22 -6.11
N LYS A 387 8.96 13.35 -6.77
CA LYS A 387 7.67 12.90 -6.24
C LYS A 387 7.56 11.37 -6.20
N VAL A 388 8.20 10.67 -7.14
CA VAL A 388 8.15 9.19 -7.26
C VAL A 388 9.18 8.52 -6.36
N SER A 389 10.35 9.12 -6.16
CA SER A 389 11.39 8.55 -5.30
C SER A 389 10.92 8.48 -3.84
N ASN A 390 11.23 7.37 -3.16
CA ASN A 390 10.96 7.20 -1.73
C ASN A 390 12.22 7.32 -0.87
N ASN A 391 13.40 7.37 -1.50
CA ASN A 391 14.69 7.45 -0.83
C ASN A 391 15.12 8.93 -0.70
N GLU A 392 15.32 9.39 0.54
CA GLU A 392 15.65 10.79 0.80
C GLU A 392 17.04 11.17 0.28
N ILE A 393 17.97 10.21 0.16
CA ILE A 393 19.29 10.45 -0.44
C ILE A 393 19.14 10.74 -1.94
N TYR A 394 18.35 9.94 -2.66
CA TYR A 394 18.09 10.17 -4.08
C TYR A 394 17.27 11.43 -4.33
N LYS A 395 16.33 11.77 -3.44
CA LYS A 395 15.63 13.08 -3.51
C LYS A 395 16.57 14.26 -3.40
N GLN A 396 17.60 14.17 -2.55
CA GLN A 396 18.62 15.23 -2.46
C GLN A 396 19.40 15.35 -3.77
N LEU A 397 19.78 14.22 -4.39
CA LEU A 397 20.44 14.23 -5.70
C LEU A 397 19.54 14.84 -6.79
N ILE A 398 18.27 14.47 -6.83
CA ILE A 398 17.29 15.00 -7.80
C ILE A 398 17.06 16.50 -7.58
N HIS A 399 16.90 16.96 -6.33
CA HIS A 399 16.80 18.40 -6.04
C HIS A 399 18.05 19.17 -6.47
N ASN A 400 19.24 18.61 -6.28
CA ASN A 400 20.48 19.22 -6.77
C ASN A 400 20.49 19.29 -8.31
N ALA A 401 19.99 18.26 -8.99
CA ALA A 401 19.84 18.27 -10.44
C ALA A 401 18.86 19.36 -10.91
N ILE A 402 17.70 19.51 -10.26
CA ILE A 402 16.72 20.58 -10.54
C ILE A 402 17.37 21.97 -10.37
N ASN A 403 18.10 22.16 -9.26
CA ASN A 403 18.80 23.42 -8.98
C ASN A 403 19.92 23.71 -10.00
N ASN A 404 20.58 22.67 -10.53
CA ASN A 404 21.58 22.82 -11.57
C ASN A 404 20.94 23.23 -12.90
N ILE A 405 19.83 22.62 -13.28
CA ILE A 405 19.08 22.99 -14.50
C ILE A 405 18.62 24.45 -14.40
N ALA A 406 18.07 24.87 -13.25
CA ALA A 406 17.64 26.25 -13.02
C ALA A 406 18.79 27.28 -13.14
N LYS A 407 20.04 26.84 -12.95
CA LYS A 407 21.26 27.66 -13.07
C LYS A 407 21.95 27.51 -14.43
N GLY A 408 21.36 26.78 -15.38
CA GLY A 408 21.97 26.49 -16.68
C GLY A 408 23.18 25.54 -16.63
N LYS A 409 23.34 24.78 -15.53
CA LYS A 409 24.39 23.77 -15.38
C LYS A 409 23.89 22.40 -15.86
N SER A 410 24.84 21.56 -16.25
CA SER A 410 24.57 20.18 -16.66
C SER A 410 23.95 19.35 -15.53
N ILE A 411 23.04 18.46 -15.89
CA ILE A 411 22.32 17.57 -14.97
C ILE A 411 23.27 16.55 -14.35
N SER A 412 24.16 16.01 -15.18
CA SER A 412 25.14 15.00 -14.75
C SER A 412 25.96 15.45 -13.54
N THR A 413 26.22 16.75 -13.40
CA THR A 413 27.01 17.31 -12.29
C THR A 413 26.41 17.04 -10.91
N ALA A 414 25.09 16.82 -10.79
CA ALA A 414 24.46 16.47 -9.53
C ALA A 414 24.75 15.03 -9.08
N PHE A 415 25.14 14.16 -10.02
CA PHE A 415 25.40 12.74 -9.80
C PHE A 415 26.90 12.41 -9.76
N LYS A 416 27.76 13.40 -10.08
CA LYS A 416 29.21 13.23 -10.07
C LYS A 416 29.72 12.97 -8.66
N ASP A 417 30.62 11.98 -8.53
CA ASP A 417 31.30 11.59 -7.29
C ASP A 417 30.35 11.23 -6.13
N GLN A 418 29.12 10.80 -6.44
CA GLN A 418 28.13 10.39 -5.44
C GLN A 418 28.23 8.89 -5.16
N TRP A 419 28.58 8.51 -3.93
CA TRP A 419 28.70 7.10 -3.52
C TRP A 419 27.42 6.27 -3.77
N ALA A 420 26.25 6.92 -3.67
CA ALA A 420 24.96 6.30 -3.85
C ALA A 420 24.58 6.11 -5.33
N PHE A 421 25.34 6.68 -6.27
CA PHE A 421 25.07 6.63 -7.70
C PHE A 421 26.27 6.01 -8.43
N PRO A 422 26.11 4.81 -9.03
CA PRO A 422 27.22 4.12 -9.68
C PRO A 422 27.85 4.90 -10.84
N ILE A 423 29.18 4.79 -10.99
CA ILE A 423 29.95 5.45 -12.05
C ILE A 423 29.42 5.11 -13.46
N PRO A 424 29.11 3.83 -13.81
CA PRO A 424 28.59 3.52 -15.14
C PRO A 424 27.27 4.23 -15.45
N ALA A 425 26.39 4.40 -14.46
CA ALA A 425 25.15 5.14 -14.64
C ALA A 425 25.41 6.64 -14.84
N TYR A 426 26.36 7.22 -14.09
CA TYR A 426 26.76 8.62 -14.23
C TYR A 426 27.31 8.90 -15.64
N GLU A 427 28.22 8.08 -16.15
CA GLU A 427 28.81 8.26 -17.48
C GLU A 427 27.77 8.17 -18.61
N MET A 428 26.73 7.36 -18.42
CA MET A 428 25.60 7.30 -19.35
C MET A 428 24.76 8.58 -19.33
N ILE A 429 24.59 9.25 -18.18
CA ILE A 429 23.95 10.57 -18.12
C ILE A 429 24.82 11.60 -18.85
N VAL A 430 26.13 11.62 -18.57
CA VAL A 430 27.08 12.55 -19.23
C VAL A 430 27.04 12.36 -20.75
N THR A 431 27.10 11.10 -21.20
CA THR A 431 27.09 10.77 -22.62
C THR A 431 25.76 11.15 -23.27
N GLY A 432 24.63 10.75 -22.67
CA GLY A 432 23.31 11.07 -23.20
C GLY A 432 23.03 12.58 -23.23
N GLU A 433 23.53 13.34 -22.25
CA GLU A 433 23.41 14.80 -22.22
C GLU A 433 24.23 15.46 -23.33
N LYS A 434 25.43 14.95 -23.64
CA LYS A 434 26.28 15.45 -24.72
C LYS A 434 25.77 15.07 -26.12
N THR A 435 25.23 13.87 -26.28
CA THR A 435 24.74 13.36 -27.58
C THR A 435 23.27 13.67 -27.85
N GLY A 436 22.54 14.19 -26.86
CA GLY A 436 21.09 14.38 -26.94
C GLY A 436 20.29 13.08 -26.83
N GLN A 437 20.94 11.94 -26.53
CA GLN A 437 20.32 10.62 -26.46
C GLN A 437 20.08 10.15 -25.02
N LEU A 438 19.71 11.07 -24.12
CA LEU A 438 19.35 10.74 -22.74
C LEU A 438 18.30 9.62 -22.62
N PRO A 439 17.20 9.59 -23.39
CA PRO A 439 16.21 8.51 -23.27
C PRO A 439 16.83 7.12 -23.50
N GLU A 440 17.62 6.96 -24.57
CA GLU A 440 18.22 5.68 -24.94
C GLU A 440 19.26 5.24 -23.90
N MET A 441 20.13 6.16 -23.46
CA MET A 441 21.16 5.87 -22.47
C MET A 441 20.55 5.50 -21.12
N MET A 442 19.50 6.20 -20.68
CA MET A 442 18.81 5.88 -19.43
C MET A 442 18.04 4.57 -19.51
N ASN A 443 17.50 4.20 -20.67
CA ASN A 443 16.88 2.90 -20.84
C ASN A 443 17.89 1.75 -20.71
N LYS A 444 19.10 1.90 -21.30
CA LYS A 444 20.18 0.92 -21.14
C LYS A 444 20.64 0.79 -19.68
N VAL A 445 20.76 1.93 -18.97
CA VAL A 445 21.06 1.94 -17.52
C VAL A 445 19.97 1.22 -16.74
N ALA A 446 18.70 1.52 -17.02
CA ALA A 446 17.56 0.89 -16.35
C ALA A 446 17.60 -0.64 -16.49
N ALA A 447 17.74 -1.15 -17.71
CA ALA A 447 17.80 -2.58 -18.00
C ALA A 447 18.99 -3.26 -17.30
N TYR A 448 20.17 -2.66 -17.38
CA TYR A 448 21.38 -3.19 -16.75
C TYR A 448 21.26 -3.28 -15.22
N TYR A 449 20.83 -2.19 -14.56
CA TYR A 449 20.68 -2.19 -13.11
C TYR A 449 19.49 -3.01 -12.62
N GLN A 450 18.47 -3.19 -13.46
CA GLN A 450 17.34 -4.08 -13.14
C GLN A 450 17.80 -5.54 -13.07
N ASP A 451 18.68 -5.97 -13.98
CA ASP A 451 19.28 -7.30 -13.91
C ASP A 451 20.20 -7.45 -12.69
N LEU A 452 21.06 -6.46 -12.43
CA LEU A 452 21.88 -6.45 -11.20
C LEU A 452 21.03 -6.48 -9.93
N HIS A 453 19.90 -5.77 -9.90
CA HIS A 453 18.96 -5.79 -8.79
C HIS A 453 18.35 -7.18 -8.59
N LYS A 454 17.85 -7.81 -9.67
CA LYS A 454 17.32 -9.19 -9.63
C LYS A 454 18.38 -10.18 -9.09
N ASN A 455 19.61 -10.08 -9.60
CA ASN A 455 20.73 -10.91 -9.17
C ASN A 455 21.11 -10.66 -7.71
N ALA A 456 21.09 -9.41 -7.25
CA ALA A 456 21.37 -9.06 -5.85
C ALA A 456 20.29 -9.64 -4.91
N VAL A 457 19.01 -9.56 -5.30
CA VAL A 457 17.90 -10.19 -4.54
C VAL A 457 18.06 -11.71 -4.50
N ALA A 458 18.46 -12.35 -5.61
CA ALA A 458 18.71 -13.78 -5.64
C ALA A 458 19.87 -14.19 -4.70
N ARG A 459 20.95 -13.40 -4.67
CA ARG A 459 22.10 -13.65 -3.77
C ARG A 459 21.76 -13.55 -2.29
N ILE A 460 20.82 -12.67 -1.91
CA ILE A 460 20.32 -12.62 -0.52
C ILE A 460 19.86 -14.01 -0.08
N LYS A 461 19.12 -14.72 -0.93
CA LYS A 461 18.61 -16.06 -0.62
C LYS A 461 19.75 -17.05 -0.37
N THR A 462 20.79 -17.03 -1.20
CA THR A 462 21.95 -17.92 -1.09
C THR A 462 22.74 -17.71 0.20
N PHE A 463 22.81 -16.50 0.73
CA PHE A 463 23.49 -16.22 2.00
C PHE A 463 22.63 -16.47 3.23
N ILE A 464 21.33 -16.19 3.15
CA ILE A 464 20.42 -16.37 4.29
C ILE A 464 20.31 -17.83 4.70
N GLU A 465 20.30 -18.76 3.75
CA GLU A 465 20.10 -20.19 4.04
C GLU A 465 21.23 -20.80 4.91
N PRO A 466 22.52 -20.66 4.58
CA PRO A 466 23.62 -21.09 5.46
C PRO A 466 23.58 -20.43 6.85
N ILE A 467 23.26 -19.14 6.92
CA ILE A 467 23.18 -18.41 8.20
C ILE A 467 22.08 -19.01 9.07
N LEU A 468 20.91 -19.31 8.48
CA LEU A 468 19.80 -19.94 9.22
C LEU A 468 20.16 -21.33 9.71
N ILE A 469 20.85 -22.15 8.90
CA ILE A 469 21.30 -23.49 9.31
C ILE A 469 22.27 -23.38 10.48
N ILE A 470 23.30 -22.53 10.37
CA ILE A 470 24.28 -22.33 11.46
C ILE A 470 23.58 -21.86 12.73
N LEU A 471 22.69 -20.87 12.63
CA LEU A 471 21.93 -20.35 13.77
C LEU A 471 21.10 -21.45 14.44
N LEU A 472 20.40 -22.27 13.64
CA LEU A 472 19.60 -23.39 14.13
C LEU A 472 20.47 -24.44 14.81
N THR A 473 21.59 -24.83 14.19
CA THR A 473 22.51 -25.81 14.75
C THR A 473 23.10 -25.33 16.07
N VAL A 474 23.50 -24.06 16.16
CA VAL A 474 24.01 -23.49 17.42
C VAL A 474 22.90 -23.42 18.46
N MET A 475 21.71 -22.93 18.10
CA MET A 475 20.59 -22.80 19.03
C MET A 475 20.16 -24.16 19.59
N VAL A 476 19.92 -25.15 18.73
CA VAL A 476 19.51 -26.50 19.15
C VAL A 476 20.67 -27.22 19.84
N GLY A 477 21.90 -27.08 19.34
CA GLY A 477 23.09 -27.69 19.91
C GLY A 477 23.36 -27.24 21.34
N VAL A 478 23.26 -25.93 21.63
CA VAL A 478 23.41 -25.38 22.98
C VAL A 478 22.33 -25.95 23.91
N ILE A 479 21.08 -26.03 23.45
CA ILE A 479 19.98 -26.58 24.25
C ILE A 479 20.21 -28.08 24.55
N VAL A 480 20.57 -28.88 23.54
CA VAL A 480 20.82 -30.31 23.73
C VAL A 480 22.01 -30.54 24.66
N LEU A 481 23.13 -29.82 24.46
CA LEU A 481 24.30 -29.90 25.35
C LEU A 481 23.95 -29.51 26.78
N SER A 482 23.09 -28.51 26.97
CA SER A 482 22.67 -28.07 28.31
C SER A 482 21.92 -29.15 29.09
N ILE A 483 21.28 -30.10 28.40
CA ILE A 483 20.52 -31.21 29.02
C ILE A 483 21.40 -32.47 29.13
N VAL A 484 22.14 -32.80 28.08
CA VAL A 484 22.88 -34.07 27.98
C VAL A 484 24.14 -34.07 28.85
N VAL A 485 24.88 -32.95 28.95
CA VAL A 485 26.13 -32.91 29.73
C VAL A 485 25.87 -33.17 31.23
N PRO A 486 24.91 -32.49 31.90
CA PRO A 486 24.58 -32.82 33.29
C PRO A 486 24.10 -34.27 33.45
N MET A 487 23.38 -34.80 32.46
CA MET A 487 22.89 -36.17 32.49
C MET A 487 24.05 -37.20 32.52
N PHE A 488 25.12 -36.97 31.76
CA PHE A 488 26.32 -37.83 31.84
C PHE A 488 27.05 -37.71 33.17
N ASN A 489 27.20 -36.50 33.71
CA ASN A 489 27.79 -36.30 35.04
C ASN A 489 27.00 -37.04 36.13
N MET A 490 25.66 -37.07 36.00
CA MET A 490 24.78 -37.83 36.90
C MET A 490 25.03 -39.33 36.82
N TYR A 491 25.16 -39.91 35.61
CA TYR A 491 25.47 -41.33 35.46
C TYR A 491 26.82 -41.71 36.06
N SER A 492 27.84 -40.87 35.87
CA SER A 492 29.18 -41.09 36.45
C SER A 492 29.18 -40.97 37.97
N ALA A 493 28.37 -40.08 38.55
CA ALA A 493 28.25 -39.90 40.00
C ALA A 493 27.48 -41.03 40.71
N ILE A 494 26.64 -41.79 40.00
CA ILE A 494 25.90 -42.95 40.54
C ILE A 494 26.73 -44.24 40.45
N GLN A 495 27.73 -44.30 39.56
CA GLN A 495 28.63 -45.45 39.41
C GLN A 495 29.89 -45.40 40.30
N ALA A 496 30.17 -44.26 40.93
CA ALA A 496 31.20 -44.08 41.95
C ALA A 496 30.59 -44.26 43.34
#